data_AF-A0A1S1HLG0-F1
#
_entry.id   AF-A0A1S1HLG0-F1
#
_cell.length_a   1.000
_cell.length_b   1.000
_cell.length_c   1.000
_cell.angle_alpha   90.00
_cell.angle_beta   90.00
_cell.angle_gamma   90.00
#
_symmetry.space_group_name_H-M   'P 1'
#
loop_
_entity.id
_entity.type
_entity.pdbx_description
1 polymer ?
#
loop_
_entity_poly.entity_id
_entity_poly.type
_entity_poly.pdbx_seq_one_letter_code
_entity_poly.pdbx_strand_id
1 'polypeptide(L)'
;MVIDEKLVEIMCFDMKNKFSGYFDWKEIDIEYARIDIKNEKINILTNNYGWIVVLCENDLGLIFKDRLTPSIKCWSDYSELHKKIMNKLYRDKIDICIKYGEIYEIFSIGYMNKLPIGSIMTLYTCRPIIADYAFLIWNKNKKATFNFKKIAT
;
A
#
# COMPACT_ATOMS: atom_id res chain seq x y z
N MET A 1 -5.59 -4.96 -17.77
CA MET A 1 -5.49 -5.37 -16.36
C MET A 1 -6.84 -5.93 -15.97
N VAL A 2 -6.92 -7.19 -15.52
CA VAL A 2 -8.20 -7.78 -15.07
C VAL A 2 -8.06 -8.01 -13.58
N ILE A 3 -8.57 -7.07 -12.79
CA ILE A 3 -8.71 -7.20 -11.35
C ILE A 3 -10.18 -7.45 -11.09
N ASP A 4 -10.47 -8.32 -10.14
CA ASP A 4 -11.82 -8.46 -9.60
C ASP A 4 -12.04 -7.32 -8.58
N GLU A 5 -12.59 -6.20 -9.04
CA GLU A 5 -12.83 -5.00 -8.23
C GLU A 5 -13.64 -5.32 -6.97
N LYS A 6 -14.66 -6.17 -7.11
CA LYS A 6 -15.50 -6.61 -5.99
C LYS A 6 -14.70 -7.39 -4.96
N LEU A 7 -13.81 -8.28 -5.40
CA LEU A 7 -12.92 -9.00 -4.50
C LEU A 7 -11.98 -8.05 -3.76
N VAL A 8 -11.42 -7.04 -4.44
CA VAL A 8 -10.52 -6.07 -3.80
C VAL A 8 -11.28 -5.19 -2.80
N GLU A 9 -12.51 -4.76 -3.13
CA GLU A 9 -13.37 -4.03 -2.21
C GLU A 9 -13.68 -4.86 -0.95
N ILE A 10 -14.04 -6.14 -1.11
CA ILE A 10 -14.24 -7.08 0.01
C ILE A 10 -12.98 -7.19 0.86
N MET A 11 -11.81 -7.35 0.24
CA MET A 11 -10.54 -7.42 0.98
C MET A 11 -10.25 -6.16 1.78
N CYS A 12 -10.56 -4.98 1.23
CA CYS A 12 -10.42 -3.72 1.94
C CYS A 12 -11.37 -3.62 3.13
N PHE A 13 -12.62 -4.06 2.94
CA PHE A 13 -13.64 -4.11 3.99
C PHE A 13 -13.25 -5.09 5.11
N ASP A 14 -12.76 -6.28 4.76
CA ASP A 14 -12.32 -7.29 5.72
C ASP A 14 -11.12 -6.80 6.54
N MET A 15 -10.16 -6.09 5.91
CA MET A 15 -9.06 -5.46 6.64
C MET A 15 -9.58 -4.42 7.65
N LYS A 16 -10.50 -3.54 7.24
CA LYS A 16 -11.12 -2.55 8.15
C LYS A 16 -11.73 -3.23 9.36
N ASN A 17 -12.53 -4.27 9.15
CA ASN A 17 -13.22 -4.97 10.22
C ASN A 17 -12.23 -5.68 11.13
N LYS A 18 -11.28 -6.42 10.55
CA LYS A 18 -10.30 -7.23 11.29
C LYS A 18 -9.46 -6.39 12.24
N PHE A 19 -9.11 -5.17 11.85
CA PHE A 19 -8.26 -4.28 12.65
C PHE A 19 -8.99 -3.05 13.22
N SER A 20 -10.33 -3.04 13.22
CA SER A 20 -11.15 -1.93 13.75
C SER A 20 -10.92 -1.62 15.24
N GLY A 21 -10.50 -2.60 16.03
CA GLY A 21 -10.13 -2.41 17.44
C GLY A 21 -8.72 -1.87 17.66
N TYR A 22 -7.90 -1.72 16.60
CA TYR A 22 -6.50 -1.32 16.69
C TYR A 22 -6.23 0.06 16.09
N PHE A 23 -7.03 0.49 15.10
CA PHE A 23 -6.80 1.74 14.37
C PHE A 23 -8.07 2.56 14.26
N ASP A 24 -7.93 3.88 14.40
CA ASP A 24 -8.96 4.82 13.96
C ASP A 24 -8.80 5.08 12.46
N TRP A 25 -9.63 4.40 11.66
CA TRP A 25 -9.62 4.52 10.21
C TRP A 25 -10.04 5.90 9.68
N LYS A 26 -10.58 6.78 10.53
CA LYS A 26 -10.83 8.17 10.15
C LYS A 26 -9.53 8.96 10.12
N GLU A 27 -8.62 8.70 11.05
CA GLU A 27 -7.35 9.42 11.16
C GLU A 27 -6.24 8.77 10.34
N ILE A 28 -6.21 7.43 10.26
CA ILE A 28 -5.10 6.65 9.71
C ILE A 28 -5.58 5.68 8.62
N ASP A 29 -4.78 5.53 7.57
CA ASP A 29 -4.88 4.40 6.65
C ASP A 29 -3.57 3.60 6.61
N ILE A 30 -3.71 2.30 6.40
CA ILE A 30 -2.59 1.38 6.28
C ILE A 30 -2.68 0.68 4.93
N GLU A 31 -1.53 0.59 4.27
CA GLU A 31 -1.32 -0.22 3.09
C GLU A 31 -0.12 -1.14 3.32
N TYR A 32 -0.27 -2.37 2.86
CA TYR A 32 0.82 -3.29 2.70
C TYR A 32 0.86 -3.76 1.25
N ALA A 33 1.98 -3.50 0.57
CA ALA A 33 2.22 -3.94 -0.78
C ALA A 33 3.42 -4.86 -0.85
N ARG A 34 3.29 -5.96 -1.59
CA ARG A 34 4.40 -6.84 -1.97
C ARG A 34 4.57 -6.80 -3.47
N ILE A 35 5.78 -6.49 -3.92
CA ILE A 35 6.14 -6.35 -5.31
C ILE A 35 7.20 -7.39 -5.65
N ASP A 36 6.87 -8.29 -6.55
CA ASP A 36 7.77 -9.30 -7.11
C ASP A 36 8.22 -8.84 -8.49
N ILE A 37 9.45 -8.32 -8.58
CA ILE A 37 10.00 -7.77 -9.82
C ILE A 37 10.24 -8.86 -10.86
N LYS A 38 10.67 -10.04 -10.40
CA LYS A 38 10.97 -11.18 -11.27
C LYS A 38 9.71 -11.70 -11.97
N ASN A 39 8.60 -11.78 -11.23
CA ASN A 39 7.34 -12.29 -11.75
C ASN A 39 6.36 -11.19 -12.20
N GLU A 40 6.76 -9.92 -12.13
CA GLU A 40 5.96 -8.75 -12.52
C GLU A 40 4.58 -8.68 -11.81
N LYS A 41 4.58 -9.02 -10.51
CA LYS A 41 3.37 -9.08 -9.68
C LYS A 41 3.41 -8.07 -8.56
N ILE A 42 2.28 -7.40 -8.35
CA ILE A 42 2.02 -6.56 -7.19
C ILE A 42 0.81 -7.13 -6.46
N ASN A 43 0.95 -7.34 -5.16
CA ASN A 43 -0.15 -7.64 -4.27
C ASN A 43 -0.30 -6.49 -3.30
N ILE A 44 -1.53 -6.01 -3.11
CA ILE A 44 -1.83 -4.88 -2.23
C ILE A 44 -2.93 -5.32 -1.27
N LEU A 45 -2.76 -4.95 -0.01
CA LEU A 45 -3.79 -5.00 1.02
C LEU A 45 -3.86 -3.61 1.62
N THR A 46 -5.05 -3.02 1.68
CA THR A 46 -5.25 -1.73 2.32
C THR A 46 -6.64 -1.66 2.92
N ASN A 47 -6.81 -0.82 3.95
CA ASN A 47 -8.13 -0.50 4.45
C ASN A 47 -8.83 0.54 3.56
N ASN A 48 -8.20 1.11 2.54
CA ASN A 48 -8.77 2.19 1.74
C ASN A 48 -9.02 1.75 0.29
N TYR A 49 -10.26 1.38 -0.05
CA TYR A 49 -10.61 1.01 -1.43
C TYR A 49 -10.44 2.18 -2.41
N GLY A 50 -10.72 3.41 -2.00
CA GLY A 50 -10.51 4.60 -2.83
C GLY A 50 -9.04 4.77 -3.23
N TRP A 51 -8.11 4.29 -2.39
CA TRP A 51 -6.70 4.25 -2.74
C TRP A 51 -6.42 3.30 -3.92
N ILE A 52 -7.03 2.12 -3.93
CA ILE A 52 -6.93 1.18 -5.06
C ILE A 52 -7.51 1.80 -6.34
N VAL A 53 -8.64 2.50 -6.25
CA VAL A 53 -9.25 3.17 -7.41
C VAL A 53 -8.27 4.20 -8.00
N VAL A 54 -7.68 5.06 -7.16
CA VAL A 54 -6.68 6.03 -7.62
C VAL A 54 -5.46 5.34 -8.23
N LEU A 55 -4.98 4.25 -7.63
CA LEU A 55 -3.89 3.46 -8.19
C LEU A 55 -4.23 2.89 -9.58
N CYS A 56 -5.45 2.37 -9.78
CA CYS A 56 -5.92 1.82 -11.06
C CYS A 56 -6.16 2.87 -12.15
N GLU A 57 -6.58 4.08 -11.77
CA GLU A 57 -6.76 5.22 -12.69
C GLU A 57 -5.42 5.79 -13.21
N ASN A 58 -4.32 5.48 -12.53
CA ASN A 58 -2.99 5.94 -12.87
C ASN A 58 -2.09 4.79 -13.32
N ASP A 59 -0.91 5.10 -13.85
CA ASP A 59 0.07 4.07 -14.19
C ASP A 59 0.68 3.48 -12.91
N LEU A 60 0.16 2.33 -12.47
CA LEU A 60 0.66 1.54 -11.34
C LEU A 60 2.17 1.31 -11.41
N GLY A 61 2.70 1.00 -12.59
CA GLY A 61 4.12 0.73 -12.77
C GLY A 61 4.96 1.97 -12.46
N LEU A 62 4.51 3.13 -12.92
CA LEU A 62 5.15 4.41 -12.63
C LEU A 62 5.06 4.79 -11.15
N ILE A 63 3.90 4.61 -10.52
CA ILE A 63 3.71 4.89 -9.09
C ILE A 63 4.65 4.02 -8.25
N PHE A 64 4.70 2.71 -8.51
CA PHE A 64 5.56 1.83 -7.75
C PHE A 64 7.04 2.07 -8.06
N LYS A 65 7.43 2.40 -9.31
CA LYS A 65 8.83 2.65 -9.67
C LYS A 65 9.51 3.65 -8.73
N ASP A 66 8.86 4.77 -8.43
CA ASP A 66 9.41 5.81 -7.54
C ASP A 66 9.53 5.34 -6.08
N ARG A 67 8.69 4.37 -5.67
CA ARG A 67 8.61 3.83 -4.31
C ARG A 67 9.55 2.63 -4.08
N LEU A 68 10.11 2.02 -5.12
CA LEU A 68 10.97 0.82 -5.05
C LEU A 68 12.43 1.13 -4.67
N THR A 69 12.64 2.06 -3.74
CA THR A 69 13.94 2.33 -3.13
C THR A 69 13.88 2.06 -1.63
N PRO A 70 14.70 1.13 -1.08
CA PRO A 70 14.68 0.83 0.35
C PRO A 70 14.94 2.09 1.18
N SER A 71 13.93 2.57 1.88
CA SER A 71 13.95 3.86 2.57
C SER A 71 12.69 4.07 3.40
N ILE A 72 12.71 5.09 4.26
CA ILE A 72 11.52 5.70 4.86
C ILE A 72 11.35 7.06 4.20
N LYS A 73 10.23 7.28 3.51
CA LYS A 73 9.99 8.51 2.74
C LYS A 73 8.57 9.03 2.93
N CYS A 74 8.45 10.34 3.09
CA CYS A 74 7.17 11.02 2.96
C CYS A 74 6.80 11.11 1.48
N TRP A 75 5.51 11.02 1.17
CA TRP A 75 5.04 11.11 -0.20
C TRP A 75 5.25 12.49 -0.83
N SER A 76 5.41 13.52 -0.01
CA SER A 76 5.85 14.86 -0.41
C SER A 76 7.21 14.87 -1.12
N ASP A 77 8.03 13.86 -0.85
CA ASP A 77 9.42 13.75 -1.33
C ASP A 77 9.53 12.94 -2.62
N TYR A 78 8.42 12.38 -3.11
CA TYR A 78 8.34 11.71 -4.41
C TYR A 78 8.01 12.71 -5.54
N SER A 79 7.78 12.16 -6.74
CA SER A 79 7.47 12.92 -7.95
C SER A 79 6.18 13.74 -7.84
N GLU A 80 6.02 14.73 -8.73
CA GLU A 80 4.79 15.54 -8.83
C GLU A 80 3.51 14.71 -9.04
N LEU A 81 3.64 13.49 -9.60
CA LEU A 81 2.52 12.55 -9.68
C LEU A 81 1.99 12.18 -8.29
N HIS A 82 2.89 11.91 -7.34
CA HIS A 82 2.52 11.56 -5.96
C HIS A 82 1.85 12.74 -5.25
N LYS A 83 2.35 13.96 -5.46
CA LYS A 83 1.72 15.18 -4.93
C LYS A 83 0.31 15.39 -5.47
N LYS A 84 0.10 15.18 -6.77
CA LYS A 84 -1.25 15.23 -7.39
C LYS A 84 -2.19 14.19 -6.80
N ILE A 85 -1.69 12.99 -6.55
CA ILE A 85 -2.44 11.89 -5.94
C ILE A 85 -2.83 12.22 -4.48
N MET A 86 -1.88 12.71 -3.66
CA MET A 86 -2.16 13.12 -2.28
C MET A 86 -3.25 14.19 -2.20
N ASN A 87 -3.19 15.18 -3.10
CA ASN A 87 -4.21 16.25 -3.16
C ASN A 87 -5.62 15.71 -3.45
N LYS A 88 -5.76 14.61 -4.20
CA LYS A 88 -7.06 13.96 -4.44
C LYS A 88 -7.57 13.20 -3.21
N LEU A 89 -6.67 12.67 -2.40
CA LEU A 89 -7.00 11.82 -1.24
C LEU A 89 -7.13 12.61 0.07
N TYR A 90 -6.69 13.87 0.08
CA TYR A 90 -6.66 14.75 1.26
C TYR A 90 -5.94 14.13 2.46
N ARG A 91 -4.86 13.37 2.18
CA ARG A 91 -4.04 12.69 3.18
C ARG A 91 -2.56 12.73 2.79
N ASP A 92 -1.71 12.98 3.77
CA ASP A 92 -0.28 12.72 3.66
C ASP A 92 0.01 11.24 3.90
N LYS A 93 1.15 10.77 3.42
CA LYS A 93 1.51 9.36 3.51
C LYS A 93 3.01 9.16 3.68
N ILE A 94 3.38 8.17 4.47
CA ILE A 94 4.77 7.74 4.66
C ILE A 94 4.89 6.31 4.17
N ASP A 95 5.89 6.05 3.35
CA ASP A 95 6.28 4.72 2.93
C ASP A 95 7.50 4.23 3.71
N ILE A 96 7.46 2.97 4.11
CA ILE A 96 8.60 2.23 4.62
C ILE A 96 8.83 1.07 3.65
N CYS A 97 9.86 1.21 2.81
CA CYS A 97 10.20 0.26 1.76
C CYS A 97 11.39 -0.60 2.18
N ILE A 98 11.24 -1.91 2.07
CA ILE A 98 12.27 -2.91 2.38
C ILE A 98 12.43 -3.83 1.19
N LYS A 99 13.67 -4.26 0.91
CA LYS A 99 14.01 -5.17 -0.19
C LYS A 99 14.58 -6.48 0.34
N TYR A 100 14.10 -7.59 -0.20
CA TYR A 100 14.57 -8.95 0.04
C TYR A 100 14.82 -9.65 -1.31
N GLY A 101 16.06 -9.61 -1.80
CA GLY A 101 16.37 -10.10 -3.15
C GLY A 101 15.55 -9.35 -4.21
N GLU A 102 14.74 -10.06 -4.99
CA GLU A 102 13.87 -9.51 -6.05
C GLU A 102 12.47 -9.08 -5.56
N ILE A 103 12.24 -9.12 -4.25
CA ILE A 103 10.96 -8.75 -3.63
C ILE A 103 11.13 -7.43 -2.89
N TYR A 104 10.20 -6.51 -3.12
CA TYR A 104 10.03 -5.31 -2.29
C TYR A 104 8.76 -5.43 -1.47
N GLU A 105 8.82 -4.97 -0.23
CA GLU A 105 7.68 -4.84 0.66
C GLU A 105 7.57 -3.37 1.06
N ILE A 106 6.41 -2.77 0.81
CA ILE A 106 6.12 -1.39 1.17
C ILE A 106 5.02 -1.42 2.22
N PHE A 107 5.33 -0.87 3.39
CA PHE A 107 4.35 -0.59 4.42
C PHE A 107 4.08 0.90 4.43
N SER A 108 2.85 1.31 4.17
CA SER A 108 2.50 2.72 4.12
C SER A 108 1.50 3.10 5.20
N ILE A 109 1.72 4.27 5.76
CA ILE A 109 0.85 4.88 6.77
C ILE A 109 0.38 6.21 6.19
N GLY A 110 -0.90 6.31 5.85
CA GLY A 110 -1.54 7.56 5.50
C GLY A 110 -2.21 8.22 6.71
N TYR A 111 -2.23 9.54 6.75
CA TYR A 111 -2.73 10.33 7.87
C TYR A 111 -3.34 11.66 7.42
N MET A 112 -4.36 12.15 8.14
CA MET A 112 -4.98 13.46 7.87
C MET A 112 -4.32 14.63 8.62
N ASN A 113 -3.85 14.40 9.84
CA ASN A 113 -3.28 15.40 10.74
C ASN A 113 -1.81 15.10 11.01
N LYS A 114 -1.05 16.05 11.59
CA LYS A 114 0.35 15.82 11.96
C LYS A 114 0.52 14.52 12.77
N LEU A 115 1.25 13.57 12.22
CA LEU A 115 1.54 12.31 12.87
C LEU A 115 2.89 12.41 13.60
N PRO A 116 2.95 12.35 14.95
CA PRO A 116 4.20 12.36 15.68
C PRO A 116 5.09 11.17 15.28
N ILE A 117 6.42 11.37 15.28
CA ILE A 117 7.39 10.32 14.94
C ILE A 117 7.23 9.07 15.83
N GLY A 118 6.94 9.26 17.13
CA GLY A 118 6.67 8.15 18.05
C GLY A 118 5.44 7.31 17.65
N SER A 119 4.45 7.94 17.01
CA SER A 119 3.27 7.24 16.48
C SER A 119 3.62 6.42 15.24
N ILE A 120 4.50 6.92 14.36
CA ILE A 120 4.97 6.16 13.18
C ILE A 120 5.66 4.86 13.63
N MET A 121 6.54 4.93 14.61
CA MET A 121 7.24 3.73 15.12
C MET A 121 6.26 2.75 15.78
N THR A 122 5.31 3.26 16.56
CA THR A 122 4.24 2.42 17.16
C THR A 122 3.44 1.72 16.08
N LEU A 123 3.02 2.44 15.03
CA LEU A 123 2.30 1.86 13.90
C LEU A 123 3.15 0.85 13.15
N TYR A 124 4.45 1.10 12.96
CA TYR A 124 5.33 0.15 12.30
C TYR A 124 5.42 -1.21 13.03
N THR A 125 5.21 -1.25 14.36
CA THR A 125 5.19 -2.52 15.11
C THR A 125 4.09 -3.48 14.65
N CYS A 126 3.01 -3.00 14.02
CA CYS A 126 1.96 -3.87 13.50
C CYS A 126 2.28 -4.49 12.14
N ARG A 127 3.36 -4.04 11.46
CA ARG A 127 3.75 -4.52 10.13
C ARG A 127 3.80 -6.05 10.03
N PRO A 128 4.42 -6.80 10.96
CA PRO A 128 4.49 -8.26 10.84
C PRO A 128 3.10 -8.93 10.83
N ILE A 129 2.17 -8.45 11.66
CA ILE A 129 0.81 -8.99 11.76
C ILE A 129 0.02 -8.67 10.48
N ILE A 130 0.19 -7.45 9.95
CA ILE A 130 -0.46 -7.05 8.70
C ILE A 130 0.10 -7.82 7.51
N ALA A 131 1.42 -8.03 7.47
CA ALA A 131 2.07 -8.82 6.43
C ALA A 131 1.56 -10.27 6.43
N ASP A 132 1.53 -10.92 7.59
CA ASP A 132 1.02 -12.30 7.73
C ASP A 132 -0.45 -12.40 7.27
N TYR A 133 -1.29 -11.48 7.74
CA TYR A 133 -2.69 -11.41 7.30
C TYR A 133 -2.82 -11.20 5.79
N ALA A 134 -2.01 -10.33 5.18
CA ALA A 134 -2.01 -10.08 3.75
C ALA A 134 -1.65 -11.35 2.96
N PHE A 135 -0.63 -12.11 3.38
CA PHE A 135 -0.29 -13.38 2.73
C PHE A 135 -1.43 -14.40 2.79
N LEU A 136 -2.10 -14.52 3.94
CA LEU A 136 -3.25 -15.43 4.09
C LEU A 136 -4.38 -15.05 3.12
N ILE A 137 -4.67 -13.76 2.97
CA ILE A 137 -5.70 -13.27 2.07
C ILE A 137 -5.31 -13.49 0.61
N TRP A 138 -4.09 -13.15 0.19
CA TRP A 138 -3.65 -13.30 -1.20
C TRP A 138 -3.55 -14.77 -1.62
N ASN A 139 -3.13 -15.66 -0.72
CA ASN A 139 -3.09 -17.10 -0.99
C ASN A 139 -4.47 -17.71 -1.23
N LYS A 140 -5.49 -17.25 -0.49
CA LYS A 140 -6.89 -17.64 -0.70
C LYS A 140 -7.48 -17.01 -1.98
N ASN A 141 -7.00 -15.82 -2.35
CA ASN A 141 -7.61 -14.96 -3.36
C ASN A 141 -6.62 -14.58 -4.47
N LYS A 142 -6.12 -15.58 -5.23
CA LYS A 142 -5.09 -15.37 -6.26
C LYS A 142 -5.44 -14.32 -7.33
N LYS A 143 -6.74 -14.05 -7.55
CA LYS A 143 -7.26 -13.05 -8.49
C LYS A 143 -7.05 -11.59 -8.04
N ALA A 144 -6.65 -11.34 -6.80
CA ALA A 144 -6.33 -10.01 -6.27
C ALA A 144 -4.87 -9.57 -6.54
N THR A 145 -4.21 -10.19 -7.54
CA THR A 145 -2.84 -9.87 -7.93
C THR A 145 -2.85 -8.94 -9.13
N PHE A 146 -2.20 -7.79 -9.00
CA PHE A 146 -1.97 -6.83 -10.07
C PHE A 146 -0.77 -7.28 -10.89
N ASN A 147 -0.90 -7.33 -12.21
CA ASN A 147 0.25 -7.52 -13.11
C ASN A 147 0.67 -6.15 -13.64
N PHE A 148 1.97 -5.88 -13.68
CA PHE A 148 2.52 -4.64 -14.25
C PHE A 148 3.50 -4.98 -15.37
N LYS A 149 3.68 -4.08 -16.36
CA LYS A 149 4.76 -4.28 -17.35
C LYS A 149 6.08 -3.89 -16.71
N LYS A 150 7.12 -4.70 -16.95
CA LYS A 150 8.49 -4.52 -16.43
C LYS A 150 8.87 -3.06 -16.14
N ILE A 151 9.05 -2.76 -14.87
CA ILE A 151 9.63 -1.50 -14.44
C ILE A 151 11.12 -1.58 -14.79
N ALA A 152 11.56 -0.83 -15.80
CA ALA A 152 13.00 -0.66 -16.06
C ALA A 152 13.59 0.01 -14.80
N THR A 153 14.37 -0.78 -14.06
CA THR A 153 15.14 -0.34 -12.89
C THR A 153 16.39 0.40 -13.34
#